data_AF-A0ABD1UZ17-F1
#
_entry.id   AF-A0ABD1UZ17-F1
#
_cell.length_a   1.000
_cell.length_b   1.000
_cell.length_c   1.000
_cell.angle_alpha   90.00
_cell.angle_beta   90.00
_cell.angle_gamma   90.00
#
_symmetry.space_group_name_H-M   'P 1'
#
loop_
_entity.id
_entity.type
_entity.pdbx_description
1 polymer ?
#
loop_
_entity_poly.entity_id
_entity_poly.type
_entity_poly.pdbx_seq_one_letter_code
_entity_poly.pdbx_strand_id
1 'polypeptide(L)'
;MKKLVRAYFKEAKWTYDGYVPTIEKYMKVALVSGAYMMLSTSSLVGMGELATKEAFEWISSEPLLVRASSIICRLMDDMVGHGVRTTQMFQFAKFEKCKEHRLATELGYGFPIGDPWIIDGISPWP
;
A
#
# COMPACT_ATOMS: atom_id res chain seq x y z
N MET A 1 5.77 -19.30 -6.25
CA MET A 1 6.86 -18.78 -5.40
C MET A 1 7.96 -18.02 -6.13
N LYS A 2 8.72 -18.59 -7.08
CA LYS A 2 9.86 -17.89 -7.73
C LYS A 2 9.51 -16.52 -8.36
N LYS A 3 8.36 -16.40 -9.04
CA LYS A 3 7.86 -15.13 -9.61
C LYS A 3 7.61 -14.07 -8.53
N LEU A 4 7.01 -14.46 -7.40
CA LEU A 4 6.66 -13.58 -6.28
C LEU A 4 7.90 -12.98 -5.63
N VAL A 5 8.89 -13.82 -5.28
CA VAL A 5 10.15 -13.36 -4.67
C VAL A 5 10.87 -12.34 -5.54
N ARG A 6 10.89 -12.56 -6.87
CA ARG A 6 11.47 -11.61 -7.82
C ARG A 6 10.70 -10.30 -7.90
N ALA A 7 9.37 -10.34 -7.76
CA ALA A 7 8.55 -9.13 -7.73
C ALA A 7 8.84 -8.30 -6.48
N TYR A 8 8.86 -8.92 -5.29
CA TYR A 8 9.22 -8.23 -4.05
C TYR A 8 10.63 -7.65 -4.08
N PHE A 9 11.61 -8.40 -4.59
CA PHE A 9 12.97 -7.87 -4.73
C PHE A 9 13.03 -6.64 -5.63
N LYS A 10 12.22 -6.63 -6.70
CA LYS A 10 12.15 -5.49 -7.63
C LYS A 10 11.49 -4.27 -7.00
N GLU A 11 10.44 -4.45 -6.21
CA GLU A 11 9.82 -3.37 -5.43
C GLU A 11 10.79 -2.82 -4.38
N ALA A 12 11.46 -3.69 -3.64
CA ALA A 12 12.48 -3.29 -2.66
C ALA A 12 13.60 -2.48 -3.31
N LYS A 13 14.04 -2.89 -4.50
CA LYS A 13 15.02 -2.13 -5.29
C LYS A 13 14.49 -0.75 -5.70
N TRP A 14 13.24 -0.65 -6.15
CA TRP A 14 12.64 0.65 -6.49
C TRP A 14 12.57 1.58 -5.28
N THR A 15 12.19 1.07 -4.12
CA THR A 15 12.16 1.83 -2.87
C THR A 15 13.56 2.29 -2.47
N TYR A 16 14.56 1.41 -2.54
CA TYR A 16 15.95 1.73 -2.19
C TYR A 16 16.56 2.78 -3.14
N ASP A 17 16.33 2.64 -4.45
CA ASP A 17 16.85 3.54 -5.47
C ASP A 17 16.05 4.87 -5.56
N GLY A 18 14.97 5.03 -4.78
CA GLY A 18 14.04 6.17 -4.90
C GLY A 18 13.35 6.24 -6.27
N TYR A 19 13.31 5.13 -7.01
CA TYR A 19 12.78 5.09 -8.36
C TYR A 19 11.25 4.99 -8.36
N VAL A 20 10.60 5.93 -9.04
CA VAL A 20 9.15 5.94 -9.23
C VAL A 20 8.80 5.33 -10.61
N PRO A 21 8.23 4.11 -10.66
CA PRO A 21 7.80 3.50 -11.91
C PRO A 21 6.57 4.20 -12.50
N THR A 22 6.38 4.11 -13.82
CA THR A 22 5.08 4.43 -14.45
C THR A 22 4.02 3.42 -14.01
N ILE A 23 2.74 3.80 -14.06
CA ILE A 23 1.63 2.93 -13.62
C ILE A 23 1.63 1.58 -14.35
N GLU A 24 1.92 1.56 -15.66
CA GLU A 24 1.98 0.32 -16.44
C GLU A 24 3.12 -0.60 -15.99
N LYS A 25 4.28 -0.02 -15.65
CA LYS A 25 5.45 -0.78 -15.18
C LYS A 25 5.26 -1.27 -13.76
N TYR A 26 4.64 -0.44 -12.92
CA TYR A 26 4.23 -0.79 -11.56
C TYR A 26 3.26 -1.96 -11.58
N MET A 27 2.15 -1.85 -12.32
CA MET A 27 1.08 -2.86 -12.33
C MET A 27 1.59 -4.25 -12.75
N LYS A 28 2.53 -4.34 -13.70
CA LYS A 28 3.14 -5.63 -14.08
C LYS A 28 3.87 -6.33 -12.93
N VAL A 29 4.44 -5.58 -11.98
CA VAL A 29 5.12 -6.11 -10.80
C VAL A 29 4.14 -6.29 -9.65
N ALA A 30 3.30 -5.28 -9.43
CA ALA A 30 2.30 -5.21 -8.37
C ALA A 30 1.28 -6.36 -8.41
N LEU A 31 0.86 -6.78 -9.62
CA LEU A 31 -0.05 -7.93 -9.77
C LEU A 31 0.58 -9.26 -9.36
N VAL A 32 1.91 -9.36 -9.43
CA VAL A 32 2.65 -10.54 -9.00
C VAL A 32 2.95 -10.47 -7.51
N SER A 33 3.36 -9.31 -6.99
CA SER A 33 3.65 -9.06 -5.57
C SER A 33 2.40 -9.07 -4.67
N GLY A 34 1.22 -8.79 -5.23
CA GLY A 34 -0.07 -8.98 -4.56
C GLY A 34 -0.42 -10.44 -4.23
N ALA A 35 0.41 -11.40 -4.67
CA ALA A 35 0.34 -12.83 -4.32
C ALA A 35 -0.97 -13.56 -4.64
N TYR A 36 -1.95 -12.92 -5.28
CA TYR A 36 -3.28 -13.49 -5.53
C TYR A 36 -3.25 -14.76 -6.39
N MET A 37 -2.41 -14.77 -7.44
CA MET A 37 -2.17 -15.97 -8.26
C MET A 37 -1.64 -17.12 -7.42
N MET A 38 -0.67 -16.85 -6.54
CA MET A 38 -0.09 -17.87 -5.66
C MET A 38 -1.12 -18.38 -4.65
N LEU A 39 -1.91 -17.49 -4.05
CA LEU A 39 -2.97 -17.86 -3.12
C LEU A 39 -4.02 -18.74 -3.79
N SER A 40 -4.46 -18.35 -4.99
CA SER A 40 -5.44 -19.11 -5.78
C SER A 40 -4.90 -20.49 -6.18
N THR A 41 -3.63 -20.61 -6.56
CA THR A 41 -3.02 -21.93 -6.84
C THR A 41 -2.87 -22.77 -5.58
N SER A 42 -2.55 -22.15 -4.44
CA SER A 42 -2.36 -22.86 -3.17
C SER A 42 -3.69 -23.35 -2.59
N SER A 43 -4.78 -22.60 -2.77
CA SER A 43 -6.11 -22.99 -2.30
C SER A 43 -6.66 -24.22 -3.03
N LEU A 44 -6.33 -24.40 -4.30
CA LEU A 44 -6.70 -25.60 -5.07
C LEU A 44 -6.15 -26.90 -4.47
N VAL A 45 -4.97 -26.85 -3.85
CA VAL A 45 -4.34 -28.04 -3.21
C VAL A 45 -5.24 -28.62 -2.11
N GLY A 46 -6.04 -27.78 -1.45
CA GLY A 46 -6.95 -28.19 -0.38
C GLY A 46 -8.31 -28.70 -0.85
N MET A 47 -8.61 -28.70 -2.16
CA MET A 47 -9.96 -28.97 -2.68
C MET A 47 -10.28 -30.45 -2.97
N GLY A 48 -9.46 -31.39 -2.49
CA GLY A 48 -9.74 -32.83 -2.60
C GLY A 48 -9.85 -33.29 -4.05
N GLU A 49 -10.99 -33.87 -4.43
CA GLU A 49 -11.23 -34.40 -5.79
C GLU A 49 -11.20 -33.32 -6.88
N LEU A 50 -11.39 -32.05 -6.54
CA LEU A 50 -11.30 -30.92 -7.49
C LEU A 50 -9.85 -30.50 -7.76
N ALA A 51 -8.87 -31.00 -6.99
CA ALA A 51 -7.44 -30.72 -7.17
C ALA A 51 -6.84 -31.56 -8.31
N THR A 52 -7.47 -31.55 -9.49
CA THR A 52 -7.04 -32.32 -10.65
C THR A 52 -5.93 -31.60 -11.41
N LYS A 53 -5.20 -32.35 -12.26
CA LYS A 53 -4.14 -31.79 -13.11
C LYS A 53 -4.68 -30.66 -14.01
N GLU A 54 -5.89 -30.83 -14.53
CA GLU A 54 -6.57 -29.88 -15.41
C GLU A 54 -6.87 -28.57 -14.67
N ALA A 55 -7.25 -28.63 -13.39
CA ALA A 55 -7.46 -27.43 -12.57
C ALA A 55 -6.15 -26.65 -12.37
N PHE A 56 -5.04 -27.36 -12.13
CA PHE A 56 -3.71 -26.74 -12.00
C PHE A 56 -3.19 -26.16 -13.32
N GLU A 57 -3.45 -26.81 -14.45
CA GLU A 57 -3.12 -26.29 -15.78
C GLU A 57 -3.97 -25.06 -16.12
N TRP A 58 -5.28 -25.13 -15.83
CA TRP A 58 -6.21 -24.02 -16.03
C TRP A 58 -5.78 -22.79 -15.24
N ILE A 59 -5.46 -22.91 -13.94
CA ILE A 59 -5.02 -21.75 -13.15
C ILE A 59 -3.64 -21.24 -13.59
N SER A 60 -2.75 -22.14 -14.02
CA SER A 60 -1.42 -21.79 -14.51
C SER A 60 -1.45 -21.05 -15.85
N SER A 61 -2.53 -21.19 -16.62
CA SER A 61 -2.78 -20.42 -17.85
C SER A 61 -3.12 -18.94 -17.59
N GLU A 62 -3.20 -18.52 -16.33
CA GLU A 62 -3.56 -17.15 -15.91
C GLU A 62 -4.91 -16.70 -16.51
N PRO A 63 -6.01 -17.42 -16.19
CA PRO A 63 -7.31 -17.18 -16.80
C PRO A 63 -7.82 -15.77 -16.44
N LEU A 64 -8.64 -15.20 -17.33
CA LEU A 64 -9.13 -13.81 -17.20
C LEU A 64 -9.75 -13.53 -15.83
N LEU A 65 -10.48 -14.50 -15.26
CA LEU A 65 -11.07 -14.38 -13.94
C LEU A 65 -10.03 -14.12 -12.86
N VAL A 66 -8.98 -14.94 -12.77
CA VAL A 66 -7.95 -14.82 -11.74
C VAL A 66 -7.12 -13.55 -11.96
N ARG A 67 -6.89 -13.17 -13.21
CA ARG A 67 -6.24 -11.89 -13.55
C ARG A 67 -7.06 -10.69 -13.07
N ALA A 68 -8.36 -10.67 -13.36
CA ALA A 68 -9.27 -9.61 -12.93
C ALA A 68 -9.34 -9.52 -11.40
N SER A 69 -9.47 -10.66 -10.72
CA SER A 69 -9.45 -10.70 -9.26
C SER A 69 -8.13 -10.20 -8.68
N SER A 70 -6.99 -10.52 -9.30
CA SER A 70 -5.68 -9.99 -8.88
C SER A 70 -5.60 -8.47 -9.00
N ILE A 71 -6.16 -7.90 -10.08
CA ILE A 71 -6.24 -6.44 -10.26
C ILE A 71 -7.08 -5.79 -9.16
N ILE A 72 -8.28 -6.32 -8.91
CA ILE A 72 -9.18 -5.79 -7.87
C ILE A 72 -8.49 -5.87 -6.50
N CYS A 73 -7.94 -7.03 -6.15
CA CYS A 73 -7.21 -7.23 -4.90
C CYS A 73 -6.05 -6.24 -4.77
N ARG A 74 -5.28 -6.03 -5.85
CA ARG A 74 -4.16 -5.09 -5.79
C ARG A 74 -4.61 -3.66 -5.56
N LEU A 75 -5.61 -3.20 -6.31
CA LEU A 75 -6.13 -1.83 -6.19
C LEU A 75 -6.74 -1.58 -4.81
N MET A 76 -7.47 -2.55 -4.26
CA MET A 76 -8.05 -2.45 -2.92
C MET A 76 -6.98 -2.28 -1.85
N ASP A 77 -5.93 -3.10 -1.88
CA ASP A 77 -4.83 -2.99 -0.93
C ASP A 77 -4.06 -1.67 -1.09
N ASP A 78 -3.87 -1.19 -2.33
CA ASP A 78 -3.20 0.09 -2.58
C ASP A 78 -4.01 1.28 -2.07
N MET A 79 -5.35 1.24 -2.19
CA MET A 79 -6.24 2.26 -1.63
C MET A 79 -6.16 2.29 -0.09
N VAL A 80 -6.21 1.13 0.56
CA VAL A 80 -6.07 1.03 2.03
C VAL A 80 -4.69 1.49 2.47
N GLY A 81 -3.64 1.03 1.80
CA GLY A 81 -2.25 1.41 2.09
C GLY A 81 -2.00 2.91 1.89
N HIS A 82 -2.63 3.55 0.90
CA HIS A 82 -2.55 4.99 0.73
C HIS A 82 -3.13 5.73 1.93
N GLY A 83 -4.30 5.29 2.44
CA GLY A 83 -4.90 5.85 3.65
C GLY A 83 -3.96 5.74 4.85
N VAL A 84 -3.40 4.55 5.09
CA VAL A 84 -2.48 4.31 6.21
C VAL A 84 -1.22 5.16 6.13
N ARG A 85 -0.54 5.21 4.98
CA ARG A 85 0.66 6.04 4.78
C ARG A 85 0.33 7.52 5.00
N THR A 86 -0.79 7.98 4.45
CA THR A 86 -1.25 9.35 4.61
C THR A 86 -1.50 9.67 6.09
N THR A 87 -2.20 8.80 6.81
CA THR A 87 -2.43 8.95 8.25
C THR A 87 -1.12 8.95 9.04
N GLN A 88 -0.18 8.05 8.75
CA GLN A 88 1.13 8.01 9.42
C GLN A 88 1.94 9.28 9.19
N MET A 89 1.97 9.80 7.96
CA MET A 89 2.63 11.07 7.65
C MET A 89 1.99 12.24 8.42
N PHE A 90 0.65 12.28 8.52
CA PHE A 90 -0.04 13.28 9.33
C PHE A 90 0.27 13.15 10.84
N GLN A 91 0.35 11.94 11.39
CA GLN A 91 0.72 11.73 12.79
C GLN A 91 2.17 12.15 13.06
N PHE A 92 3.09 11.82 12.15
CA PHE A 92 4.49 12.21 12.24
C PHE A 92 4.64 13.74 12.21
N ALA A 93 3.97 14.41 11.27
CA ALA A 93 3.97 15.88 11.19
C ALA A 93 3.42 16.54 12.46
N LYS A 94 2.33 15.99 13.04
CA LYS A 94 1.80 16.46 14.34
C LYS A 94 2.81 16.28 15.47
N PHE A 95 3.52 15.15 15.51
CA PHE A 95 4.51 14.87 16.54
C PHE A 95 5.74 15.79 16.45
N GLU A 96 6.26 16.04 15.25
CA GLU A 96 7.37 16.97 15.05
C GLU A 96 6.96 18.41 15.43
N LYS A 97 5.77 18.86 15.03
CA LYS A 97 5.24 20.17 15.46
C LYS A 97 5.12 20.28 16.99
N CYS A 98 4.69 19.20 17.67
CA CYS A 98 4.65 19.15 19.14
C CYS A 98 6.05 19.21 19.77
N LYS A 99 7.07 18.59 19.17
CA LYS A 99 8.46 18.69 19.64
C LYS A 99 9.00 20.11 19.48
N GLU A 100 8.79 20.73 18.32
CA GLU A 100 9.19 22.11 18.06
C GLU A 100 8.55 23.07 19.08
N HIS A 101 7.26 22.90 19.36
CA HIS A 101 6.56 23.71 20.36
C HIS A 101 7.11 23.50 21.78
N ARG A 102 7.45 22.26 22.16
CA ARG A 102 8.08 21.96 23.45
C ARG A 102 9.46 22.61 23.56
N LEU A 103 10.29 22.46 22.53
CA LEU A 103 11.63 23.07 22.47
C LEU A 103 11.56 24.60 22.53
N ALA A 104 10.63 25.21 21.80
CA ALA A 104 10.40 26.66 21.85
C ALA A 104 10.02 27.12 23.27
N THR A 105 9.15 26.37 23.96
CA THR A 105 8.74 26.64 25.34
C THR A 105 9.92 26.53 26.31
N GLU A 106 10.73 25.47 26.21
CA GLU A 106 11.91 25.24 27.05
C GLU A 106 12.98 26.32 26.84
N LEU A 107 13.12 26.83 25.62
CA LEU A 107 14.07 27.90 25.27
C LEU A 107 13.51 29.31 25.55
N GLY A 108 12.30 29.43 26.10
CA GLY A 108 11.68 30.72 26.41
C GLY A 108 11.24 31.53 25.19
N TYR A 109 11.20 30.92 24.01
CA TYR A 109 10.64 31.54 22.81
C TYR A 109 9.11 31.46 22.85
N GLY A 110 8.44 32.59 23.06
CA GLY A 110 6.99 32.68 22.90
C GLY A 110 6.61 32.46 21.43
N PHE A 111 5.89 31.38 21.13
CA PHE A 111 5.30 31.20 19.80
C PHE A 111 4.19 32.24 19.63
N PRO A 112 4.17 33.05 18.55
CA PRO A 112 2.99 33.86 18.26
C PRO A 112 1.84 32.89 18.00
N ILE A 113 0.89 32.84 18.93
CA ILE A 113 -0.38 32.12 18.76
C ILE A 113 -1.08 32.81 17.60
N GLY A 114 -1.00 32.20 16.43
CA GLY A 114 -1.48 32.76 15.18
C GLY A 114 -1.10 31.85 14.04
N ASP A 115 -1.45 30.57 14.15
CA ASP A 115 -1.50 29.69 12.99
C ASP A 115 -2.70 30.14 12.13
N PRO A 116 -2.51 30.66 10.90
CA PRO A 116 -3.63 31.09 10.06
C PRO A 116 -4.60 29.94 9.72
N TRP A 117 -4.20 28.70 10.00
CA TRP A 117 -4.99 27.49 9.78
C TRP A 117 -5.78 27.02 11.00
N ILE A 118 -5.61 27.67 12.15
CA ILE A 118 -6.47 27.47 13.32
C ILE A 118 -7.29 28.75 13.50
N ILE A 119 -8.31 28.88 12.66
CA ILE A 119 -9.43 29.78 12.96
C ILE A 119 -10.29 29.11 14.04
N ASP A 120 -10.63 29.89 15.06
CA ASP A 120 -11.46 29.49 16.17
C ASP A 120 -12.75 28.81 15.70
N GLY A 121 -12.94 27.55 16.12
CA GLY A 121 -14.24 27.05 16.58
C GLY A 121 -15.47 27.12 15.67
N ILE A 122 -15.36 27.40 14.37
CA ILE A 122 -16.52 27.37 13.44
C ILE A 122 -16.19 26.46 12.26
N SER A 123 -16.77 25.27 12.28
CA SER A 123 -16.82 24.34 11.15
C SER A 123 -17.47 25.01 9.93
N PRO A 124 -16.84 25.04 8.75
CA PRO A 124 -17.42 25.62 7.54
C PRO A 124 -18.03 24.55 6.62
N TRP A 125 -18.72 23.56 7.19
CA TRP A 125 -19.60 22.69 6.42
C TRP A 125 -21.04 22.89 6.92
N PRO A 126 -22.03 23.04 6.00
CA PRO A 126 -23.44 22.96 6.36
C PRO A 126 -23.82 21.57 6.86
#